data_AF-A0A952KYE4-F1
#
_entry.id   AF-A0A952KYE4-F1
#
_cell.length_a   1.000
_cell.length_b   1.000
_cell.length_c   1.000
_cell.angle_alpha   90.00
_cell.angle_beta   90.00
_cell.angle_gamma   90.00
#
_symmetry.space_group_name_H-M   'P 1'
#
loop_
_entity.id
_entity.type
_entity.pdbx_description
1 polymer ?
#
loop_
_entity_poly.entity_id
_entity_poly.type
_entity_poly.pdbx_seq_one_letter_code
_entity_poly.pdbx_strand_id
1 'polypeptide(L)'
;FPKLTGKGSDGLYYSQQDVQEIVAYARARGIRVVPEIEMPGHSAAWLYAYPELASGTVPDAIRREFGVSDVAIDPTREETYVFLRKFLTEVTALFPDAYVHIGGDETPAPDWKNNPRILKFKEAHHLKDNEALQAYFNTRVLAILTSLHKRMMGWDEILTPELPKDIVVQSWRGVASLAKGAQMGYEGILSAPYYLDGMKTVADHYLADPIPQNTTLTSEEQKRVLGGETPMWGEHLNEVDIDSRIWPRAAAIAERLWSPQSVTDVNSMYDRLEVVSLELESLGLNHLQSGDARLRAMAHTEQIRDLRTIASVLEPVSFGERYKAQHTDQLTPFDRFVDAVRPDPPSRHWSNVMVDRCLQKDRDACGKLHSWYAEIAQAIPHAKEQMQASPQMQDVLPKLDQLSVLTVLGEKAAESLEKGTAVSSDTAWQSRKNTIEEAKKATAMVRFTFLDSLAKLTDAASAP
;
A
#
# COMPACT_ATOMS: atom_id res chain seq x y z
N PHE A 1 -7.89 26.86 -13.90
CA PHE A 1 -6.49 27.39 -13.77
C PHE A 1 -5.51 26.65 -14.69
N PRO A 2 -5.30 27.09 -15.95
CA PRO A 2 -4.68 26.25 -16.98
C PRO A 2 -3.17 26.00 -16.82
N LYS A 3 -2.44 26.77 -16.00
CA LYS A 3 -1.01 26.49 -15.78
C LYS A 3 -0.80 25.23 -14.93
N LEU A 4 -1.78 24.81 -14.11
CA LEU A 4 -1.67 23.57 -13.32
C LEU A 4 -1.54 22.37 -14.26
N THR A 5 -2.43 22.23 -15.24
CA THR A 5 -2.32 21.18 -16.25
C THR A 5 -1.22 21.46 -17.27
N GLY A 6 -1.03 22.72 -17.69
CA GLY A 6 -0.02 23.07 -18.70
C GLY A 6 1.44 22.92 -18.25
N LYS A 7 1.75 23.12 -16.97
CA LYS A 7 3.11 23.01 -16.42
C LYS A 7 3.30 21.87 -15.42
N GLY A 8 2.29 21.60 -14.60
CA GLY A 8 2.41 20.71 -13.44
C GLY A 8 1.94 19.27 -13.66
N SER A 9 1.70 18.82 -14.90
CA SER A 9 1.08 17.51 -15.17
C SER A 9 1.81 16.58 -16.15
N ASP A 10 2.85 17.05 -16.86
CA ASP A 10 3.42 16.35 -18.03
C ASP A 10 2.41 16.03 -19.15
N GLY A 11 1.25 16.69 -19.16
CA GLY A 11 0.14 16.36 -20.06
C GLY A 11 -0.71 15.18 -19.59
N LEU A 12 -0.44 14.63 -18.40
CA LEU A 12 -1.18 13.53 -17.78
C LEU A 12 -2.17 14.09 -16.74
N TYR A 13 -3.43 14.23 -17.14
CA TYR A 13 -4.50 14.71 -16.26
C TYR A 13 -5.86 14.22 -16.73
N TYR A 14 -6.84 14.21 -15.83
CA TYR A 14 -8.24 14.01 -16.19
C TYR A 14 -8.86 15.34 -16.61
N SER A 15 -9.51 15.36 -17.78
CA SER A 15 -10.34 16.49 -18.18
C SER A 15 -11.58 16.58 -17.28
N GLN A 16 -12.27 17.73 -17.30
CA GLN A 16 -13.53 17.86 -16.57
C GLN A 16 -14.59 16.85 -17.06
N GLN A 17 -14.55 16.48 -18.34
CA GLN A 17 -15.45 15.47 -18.90
C GLN A 17 -15.13 14.08 -18.35
N ASP A 18 -13.84 13.71 -18.27
CA ASP A 18 -13.42 12.44 -17.68
C ASP A 18 -13.87 12.33 -16.21
N VAL A 19 -13.69 13.41 -15.44
CA VAL A 19 -14.17 13.47 -14.04
C VAL A 19 -15.68 13.30 -13.96
N GLN A 20 -16.45 13.97 -14.82
CA GLN A 20 -17.91 13.83 -14.87
C GLN A 20 -18.33 12.39 -15.20
N GLU A 21 -17.63 11.74 -16.13
CA GLU A 21 -17.87 10.34 -16.48
C GLU A 21 -17.56 9.40 -15.32
N ILE A 22 -16.42 9.57 -14.65
CA ILE A 22 -16.03 8.80 -13.45
C ILE A 22 -17.08 8.94 -12.36
N VAL A 23 -17.51 10.17 -12.05
CA VAL A 23 -18.54 10.45 -11.04
C VAL A 23 -19.87 9.80 -11.42
N ALA A 24 -20.29 9.89 -12.69
CA ALA A 24 -21.53 9.27 -13.15
C ALA A 24 -21.47 7.74 -13.08
N TYR A 25 -20.34 7.15 -13.48
CA TYR A 25 -20.10 5.72 -13.46
C TYR A 25 -20.08 5.14 -12.05
N ALA A 26 -19.43 5.85 -11.11
CA ALA A 26 -19.41 5.53 -9.69
C ALA A 26 -20.81 5.63 -9.07
N ARG A 27 -21.55 6.71 -9.37
CA ARG A 27 -22.93 6.90 -8.90
C ARG A 27 -23.85 5.77 -9.36
N ALA A 28 -23.71 5.30 -10.60
CA ALA A 28 -24.50 4.18 -11.12
C ALA A 28 -24.25 2.85 -10.36
N ARG A 29 -23.17 2.78 -9.57
CA ARG A 29 -22.79 1.63 -8.73
C ARG A 29 -22.94 1.90 -7.23
N GLY A 30 -23.54 3.02 -6.84
CA GLY A 30 -23.69 3.40 -5.43
C GLY A 30 -22.37 3.80 -4.75
N ILE A 31 -21.35 4.16 -5.54
CA ILE A 31 -20.03 4.57 -5.05
C ILE A 31 -19.97 6.11 -4.99
N ARG A 32 -19.46 6.63 -3.88
CA ARG A 32 -19.16 8.07 -3.69
C ARG A 32 -17.76 8.37 -4.21
N VAL A 33 -17.58 9.55 -4.80
CA VAL A 33 -16.26 10.04 -5.24
C VAL A 33 -15.93 11.28 -4.41
N VAL A 34 -15.00 11.13 -3.47
CA VAL A 34 -14.50 12.22 -2.63
C VAL A 34 -13.18 12.71 -3.22
N PRO A 35 -13.10 13.96 -3.73
CA PRO A 35 -11.85 14.47 -4.27
C PRO A 35 -10.88 14.82 -3.15
N GLU A 36 -9.61 14.48 -3.34
CA GLU A 36 -8.49 14.97 -2.53
C GLU A 36 -7.67 16.00 -3.30
N ILE A 37 -7.52 17.19 -2.71
CA ILE A 37 -6.68 18.27 -3.21
C ILE A 37 -5.67 18.59 -2.10
N GLU A 38 -4.53 17.89 -2.14
CA GLU A 38 -3.47 17.95 -1.13
C GLU A 38 -2.87 19.36 -0.96
N MET A 39 -2.95 19.89 0.26
CA MET A 39 -2.46 21.21 0.66
C MET A 39 -2.18 21.26 2.17
N PRO A 40 -1.25 22.11 2.66
CA PRO A 40 -0.34 22.98 1.90
C PRO A 40 0.99 22.30 1.53
N GLY A 41 1.30 21.14 2.12
CA GLY A 41 2.40 20.26 1.74
C GLY A 41 2.17 19.62 0.37
N HIS A 42 3.11 18.76 -0.05
CA HIS A 42 3.06 17.99 -1.32
C HIS A 42 2.64 18.79 -2.57
N SER A 43 2.87 20.10 -2.57
CA SER A 43 2.31 21.05 -3.54
C SER A 43 3.34 21.47 -4.59
N ALA A 44 4.46 20.75 -4.73
CA ALA A 44 5.56 21.13 -5.63
C ALA A 44 5.09 21.39 -7.09
N ALA A 45 4.18 20.56 -7.61
CA ALA A 45 3.61 20.75 -8.95
C ALA A 45 2.78 22.05 -9.06
N TRP A 46 2.08 22.43 -7.98
CA TRP A 46 1.31 23.68 -7.91
C TRP A 46 2.24 24.88 -7.91
N LEU A 47 3.28 24.81 -7.09
CA LEU A 47 4.26 25.89 -6.92
C LEU A 47 5.14 26.07 -8.14
N TYR A 48 5.38 25.00 -8.91
CA TYR A 48 6.00 25.12 -10.24
C TYR A 48 5.10 25.88 -11.23
N ALA A 49 3.79 25.59 -11.22
CA ALA A 49 2.81 26.22 -12.10
C ALA A 49 2.49 27.68 -11.71
N TYR A 50 2.39 27.95 -10.41
CA TYR A 50 2.06 29.22 -9.78
C TYR A 50 3.07 29.55 -8.65
N PRO A 51 4.30 29.97 -9.00
CA PRO A 51 5.36 30.34 -8.05
C PRO A 51 4.96 31.38 -7.01
N GLU A 52 4.00 32.25 -7.34
CA GLU A 52 3.49 33.28 -6.45
C GLU A 52 2.81 32.71 -5.19
N LEU A 53 2.43 31.43 -5.19
CA LEU A 53 1.85 30.75 -4.04
C LEU A 53 2.90 30.17 -3.08
N ALA A 54 4.19 30.18 -3.43
CA ALA A 54 5.24 29.52 -2.65
C ALA A 54 5.63 30.32 -1.40
N SER A 55 5.99 29.60 -0.34
CA SER A 55 6.45 30.19 0.93
C SER A 55 7.83 30.84 0.88
N GLY A 56 8.62 30.53 -0.16
CA GLY A 56 9.96 31.06 -0.37
C GLY A 56 10.65 30.33 -1.51
N THR A 57 11.00 29.06 -1.28
CA THR A 57 11.60 28.16 -2.26
C THR A 57 10.57 27.80 -3.34
N VAL A 58 10.96 27.95 -4.60
CA VAL A 58 10.11 27.70 -5.77
C VAL A 58 10.72 26.54 -6.57
N PRO A 59 9.96 25.47 -6.86
CA PRO A 59 10.38 24.43 -7.79
C PRO A 59 10.53 24.97 -9.21
N ASP A 60 11.55 24.51 -9.95
CA ASP A 60 11.82 24.87 -11.34
C ASP A 60 11.37 23.81 -12.35
N ALA A 61 10.88 22.66 -11.87
CA ALA A 61 10.29 21.58 -12.64
C ALA A 61 9.29 20.76 -11.80
N ILE A 62 8.60 19.82 -12.45
CA ILE A 62 7.85 18.76 -11.76
C ILE A 62 8.85 17.89 -11.00
N ARG A 63 8.59 17.69 -9.70
CA ARG A 63 9.42 16.84 -8.84
C ARG A 63 9.29 15.37 -9.28
N ARG A 64 10.42 14.70 -9.48
CA ARG A 64 10.49 13.27 -9.85
C ARG A 64 10.74 12.35 -8.68
N GLU A 65 11.48 12.84 -7.69
CA GLU A 65 11.82 12.07 -6.49
C GLU A 65 10.59 11.80 -5.62
N PHE A 66 10.52 10.59 -5.06
CA PHE A 66 9.50 10.22 -4.09
C PHE A 66 9.83 10.73 -2.67
N GLY A 67 8.82 10.69 -1.79
CA GLY A 67 8.93 11.09 -0.38
C GLY A 67 8.48 12.52 -0.12
N VAL A 68 8.82 13.05 1.06
CA VAL A 68 8.33 14.36 1.52
C VAL A 68 9.03 15.51 0.80
N SER A 69 8.26 16.52 0.37
CA SER A 69 8.80 17.74 -0.22
C SER A 69 8.96 18.86 0.81
N ASP A 70 10.04 19.63 0.70
CA ASP A 70 10.28 20.80 1.57
C ASP A 70 9.48 22.04 1.17
N VAL A 71 8.92 22.08 -0.05
CA VAL A 71 8.16 23.24 -0.53
C VAL A 71 6.70 23.15 -0.10
N ALA A 72 6.12 24.28 0.28
CA ALA A 72 4.73 24.37 0.70
C ALA A 72 4.09 25.71 0.28
N ILE A 73 2.77 25.69 0.11
CA ILE A 73 1.96 26.88 -0.14
C ILE A 73 2.14 27.88 1.01
N ASP A 74 2.19 29.17 0.68
CA ASP A 74 2.31 30.27 1.61
C ASP A 74 0.96 30.63 2.25
N PRO A 75 0.76 30.35 3.54
CA PRO A 75 -0.51 30.60 4.22
C PRO A 75 -0.66 32.05 4.67
N THR A 76 0.36 32.89 4.52
CA THR A 76 0.40 34.26 5.06
C THR A 76 -0.04 35.33 4.05
N ARG A 77 -0.42 34.92 2.84
CA ARG A 77 -0.83 35.80 1.74
C ARG A 77 -2.31 35.69 1.47
N GLU A 78 -2.98 36.84 1.34
CA GLU A 78 -4.40 36.86 0.99
C GLU A 78 -4.63 36.38 -0.45
N GLU A 79 -3.66 36.58 -1.34
CA GLU A 79 -3.74 36.08 -2.72
C GLU A 79 -3.84 34.56 -2.79
N THR A 80 -3.23 33.83 -1.84
CA THR A 80 -3.36 32.37 -1.71
C THR A 80 -4.83 32.00 -1.55
N TYR A 81 -5.55 32.64 -0.63
CA TYR A 81 -6.96 32.31 -0.37
C TYR A 81 -7.90 32.78 -1.49
N VAL A 82 -7.56 33.86 -2.21
CA VAL A 82 -8.28 34.28 -3.42
C VAL A 82 -8.13 33.23 -4.53
N PHE A 83 -6.92 32.69 -4.71
CA PHE A 83 -6.65 31.60 -5.63
C PHE A 83 -7.43 30.35 -5.23
N LEU A 84 -7.28 29.89 -3.99
CA LEU A 84 -7.92 28.67 -3.48
C LEU A 84 -9.45 28.75 -3.56
N ARG A 85 -10.05 29.91 -3.25
CA ARG A 85 -11.51 30.09 -3.41
C ARG A 85 -11.96 29.85 -4.84
N LYS A 86 -11.29 30.46 -5.82
CA LYS A 86 -11.63 30.29 -7.23
C LYS A 86 -11.40 28.85 -7.69
N PHE A 87 -10.28 28.25 -7.28
CA PHE A 87 -9.91 26.88 -7.65
C PHE A 87 -10.90 25.87 -7.06
N LEU A 88 -11.16 25.93 -5.76
CA LEU A 88 -12.09 25.03 -5.09
C LEU A 88 -13.53 25.25 -5.58
N THR A 89 -13.94 26.46 -5.98
CA THR A 89 -15.23 26.66 -6.66
C THR A 89 -15.32 25.86 -7.96
N GLU A 90 -14.26 25.86 -8.77
CA GLU A 90 -14.19 25.10 -10.03
C GLU A 90 -14.21 23.58 -9.76
N VAL A 91 -13.36 23.10 -8.84
CA VAL A 91 -13.26 21.66 -8.52
C VAL A 91 -14.53 21.13 -7.88
N THR A 92 -15.06 21.79 -6.85
CA THR A 92 -16.21 21.29 -6.10
C THR A 92 -17.51 21.26 -6.92
N ALA A 93 -17.58 22.01 -8.02
CA ALA A 93 -18.68 21.91 -8.97
C ALA A 93 -18.69 20.58 -9.75
N LEU A 94 -17.54 19.91 -9.89
CA LEU A 94 -17.41 18.62 -10.57
C LEU A 94 -17.78 17.44 -9.68
N PHE A 95 -17.60 17.59 -8.36
CA PHE A 95 -17.81 16.52 -7.39
C PHE A 95 -19.07 16.78 -6.56
N PRO A 96 -20.17 16.04 -6.77
CA PRO A 96 -21.43 16.24 -6.05
C PRO A 96 -21.37 15.79 -4.59
N ASP A 97 -20.36 15.01 -4.19
CA ASP A 97 -20.22 14.53 -2.82
C ASP A 97 -20.11 15.69 -1.82
N ALA A 98 -20.60 15.49 -0.60
CA ALA A 98 -20.59 16.52 0.42
C ALA A 98 -19.16 16.81 0.93
N TYR A 99 -18.24 15.85 0.82
CA TYR A 99 -16.91 15.94 1.38
C TYR A 99 -15.87 16.34 0.33
N VAL A 100 -14.84 17.05 0.78
CA VAL A 100 -13.62 17.35 0.03
C VAL A 100 -12.44 17.09 0.97
N HIS A 101 -11.52 16.22 0.57
CA HIS A 101 -10.30 15.98 1.29
C HIS A 101 -9.27 17.06 0.92
N ILE A 102 -8.70 17.74 1.92
CA ILE A 102 -7.70 18.79 1.69
C ILE A 102 -6.27 18.29 1.91
N GLY A 103 -6.13 17.02 2.26
CA GLY A 103 -4.84 16.48 2.63
C GLY A 103 -4.40 16.94 4.00
N GLY A 104 -3.23 17.56 4.04
CA GLY A 104 -2.63 18.22 5.19
C GLY A 104 -1.52 17.42 5.86
N ASP A 105 -1.04 16.34 5.23
CA ASP A 105 0.04 15.52 5.76
C ASP A 105 1.41 16.15 5.49
N GLU A 106 2.42 15.63 6.20
CA GLU A 106 3.85 15.77 5.87
C GLU A 106 4.28 17.15 5.36
N THR A 107 3.96 18.21 6.11
CA THR A 107 4.29 19.60 5.75
C THR A 107 5.49 20.12 6.57
N PRO A 108 6.75 19.74 6.27
CA PRO A 108 7.92 20.21 7.02
C PRO A 108 8.14 21.72 6.86
N ALA A 109 7.88 22.24 5.65
CA ALA A 109 7.92 23.64 5.23
C ALA A 109 9.05 24.46 5.92
N PRO A 110 10.34 24.22 5.61
CA PRO A 110 11.46 24.95 6.21
C PRO A 110 11.37 26.46 6.02
N ASP A 111 10.79 26.92 4.91
CA ASP A 111 10.56 28.35 4.65
C ASP A 111 9.61 29.00 5.67
N TRP A 112 8.67 28.26 6.25
CA TRP A 112 7.82 28.81 7.32
C TRP A 112 8.60 29.10 8.61
N LYS A 113 9.77 28.48 8.78
CA LYS A 113 10.68 28.70 9.91
C LYS A 113 11.70 29.80 9.63
N ASN A 114 12.05 30.02 8.37
CA ASN A 114 13.20 30.85 8.01
C ASN A 114 12.82 32.16 7.29
N ASN A 115 11.65 32.24 6.63
CA ASN A 115 11.26 33.42 5.88
C ASN A 115 10.87 34.58 6.83
N PRO A 116 11.57 35.73 6.80
CA PRO A 116 11.31 36.85 7.72
C PRO A 116 9.89 37.42 7.63
N ARG A 117 9.24 37.34 6.47
CA ARG A 117 7.86 37.80 6.29
C ARG A 117 6.87 36.87 6.98
N ILE A 118 7.09 35.55 6.89
CA ILE A 118 6.25 34.54 7.55
C ILE A 118 6.44 34.61 9.07
N LEU A 119 7.68 34.79 9.54
CA LEU A 119 7.98 34.98 10.97
C LEU A 119 7.25 36.22 11.54
N LYS A 120 7.30 37.36 10.84
CA LYS A 120 6.53 38.56 11.22
C LYS A 120 5.02 38.32 11.24
N PHE A 121 4.51 37.55 10.28
CA PHE A 121 3.09 37.18 10.25
C PHE A 121 2.71 36.34 11.48
N LYS A 122 3.52 35.33 11.82
CA LYS A 122 3.32 34.50 13.01
C LYS A 122 3.32 35.33 14.29
N GLU A 123 4.27 36.24 14.45
CA GLU A 123 4.33 37.17 15.58
C GLU A 123 3.06 38.03 15.68
N ALA A 124 2.64 38.63 14.56
CA ALA A 124 1.46 39.50 14.50
C ALA A 124 0.13 38.77 14.76
N HIS A 125 0.07 37.46 14.49
CA HIS A 125 -1.12 36.62 14.69
C HIS A 125 -0.99 35.70 15.91
N HIS A 126 0.06 35.87 16.72
CA HIS A 126 0.34 35.06 17.92
C HIS A 126 0.41 33.54 17.64
N LEU A 127 0.92 33.16 16.46
CA LEU A 127 1.09 31.76 16.06
C LEU A 127 2.45 31.25 16.54
N LYS A 128 2.45 30.26 17.42
CA LYS A 128 3.64 29.77 18.13
C LYS A 128 4.67 29.10 17.21
N ASP A 129 4.21 28.30 16.25
CA ASP A 129 5.04 27.40 15.46
C ASP A 129 4.42 27.10 14.07
N ASN A 130 4.98 26.15 13.33
CA ASN A 130 4.47 25.72 12.03
C ASN A 130 3.11 25.01 12.16
N GLU A 131 2.88 24.25 13.23
CA GLU A 131 1.61 23.56 13.46
C GLU A 131 0.48 24.58 13.64
N ALA A 132 0.71 25.63 14.45
CA ALA A 132 -0.23 26.73 14.58
C ALA A 132 -0.48 27.48 13.26
N LEU A 133 0.54 27.61 12.41
CA LEU A 133 0.40 28.22 11.09
C LEU A 133 -0.38 27.34 10.11
N GLN A 134 -0.18 26.02 10.15
CA GLN A 134 -0.97 25.08 9.36
C GLN A 134 -2.43 25.06 9.83
N ALA A 135 -2.67 25.10 11.14
CA ALA A 135 -4.02 25.22 11.70
C ALA A 135 -4.73 26.50 11.23
N TYR A 136 -4.01 27.63 11.17
CA TYR A 136 -4.50 28.87 10.59
C TYR A 136 -4.88 28.68 9.11
N PHE A 137 -4.02 28.05 8.31
CA PHE A 137 -4.31 27.74 6.90
C PHE A 137 -5.56 26.86 6.76
N ASN A 138 -5.63 25.76 7.49
CA ASN A 138 -6.75 24.82 7.48
C ASN A 138 -8.07 25.51 7.86
N THR A 139 -8.05 26.40 8.85
CA THR A 139 -9.23 27.19 9.25
C THR A 139 -9.72 28.09 8.13
N ARG A 140 -8.79 28.71 7.37
CA ARG A 140 -9.13 29.56 6.22
C ARG A 140 -9.67 28.74 5.05
N VAL A 141 -9.12 27.55 4.79
CA VAL A 141 -9.61 26.61 3.76
C VAL A 141 -10.98 26.06 4.13
N LEU A 142 -11.19 25.69 5.40
CA LEU A 142 -12.50 25.27 5.92
C LEU A 142 -13.56 26.32 5.64
N ALA A 143 -13.30 27.60 5.95
CA ALA A 143 -14.25 28.68 5.68
C ALA A 143 -14.61 28.81 4.18
N ILE A 144 -13.66 28.52 3.28
CA ILE A 144 -13.92 28.46 1.83
C ILE A 144 -14.85 27.29 1.52
N LEU A 145 -14.54 26.07 1.98
CA LEU A 145 -15.35 24.88 1.74
C LEU A 145 -16.76 25.00 2.33
N THR A 146 -16.91 25.53 3.54
CA THR A 146 -18.21 25.80 4.16
C THR A 146 -19.03 26.78 3.32
N SER A 147 -18.40 27.83 2.76
CA SER A 147 -19.10 28.76 1.85
C SER A 147 -19.53 28.14 0.52
N LEU A 148 -18.95 26.99 0.17
CA LEU A 148 -19.31 26.16 -0.99
C LEU A 148 -20.22 24.98 -0.62
N HIS A 149 -20.74 24.95 0.62
CA HIS A 149 -21.58 23.88 1.16
C HIS A 149 -20.89 22.50 1.16
N LYS A 150 -19.57 22.47 1.33
CA LYS A 150 -18.77 21.25 1.47
C LYS A 150 -18.28 21.06 2.89
N ARG A 151 -18.15 19.81 3.31
CA ARG A 151 -17.55 19.36 4.57
C ARG A 151 -16.08 19.02 4.33
N MET A 152 -15.21 19.51 5.19
CA MET A 152 -13.77 19.27 5.07
C MET A 152 -13.40 17.89 5.64
N MET A 153 -12.54 17.19 4.93
CA MET A 153 -11.85 15.99 5.38
C MET A 153 -10.33 16.23 5.26
N GLY A 154 -9.51 15.59 6.09
CA GLY A 154 -8.05 15.68 6.00
C GLY A 154 -7.33 14.63 6.82
N TRP A 155 -6.04 14.44 6.53
CA TRP A 155 -5.14 13.57 7.29
C TRP A 155 -5.01 14.06 8.74
N ASP A 156 -4.73 13.16 9.68
CA ASP A 156 -4.85 13.47 11.11
C ASP A 156 -3.90 14.57 11.64
N GLU A 157 -2.95 15.07 10.87
CA GLU A 157 -2.22 16.32 11.14
C GLU A 157 -3.10 17.57 11.11
N ILE A 158 -4.23 17.55 10.39
CA ILE A 158 -5.15 18.70 10.39
C ILE A 158 -5.82 18.89 11.76
N LEU A 159 -5.83 17.85 12.60
CA LEU A 159 -6.56 17.83 13.85
C LEU A 159 -5.98 18.83 14.87
N THR A 160 -6.67 19.96 15.04
CA THR A 160 -6.45 20.87 16.17
C THR A 160 -7.75 21.09 16.97
N PRO A 161 -7.68 21.31 18.29
CA PRO A 161 -8.86 21.46 19.14
C PRO A 161 -9.84 22.57 18.72
N GLU A 162 -9.34 23.59 18.01
CA GLU A 162 -10.06 24.77 17.58
C GLU A 162 -10.92 24.51 16.32
N LEU A 163 -10.69 23.43 15.58
CA LEU A 163 -11.47 23.13 14.38
C LEU A 163 -12.90 22.70 14.73
N PRO A 164 -13.91 23.13 13.94
CA PRO A 164 -15.29 22.66 14.04
C PRO A 164 -15.42 21.13 14.04
N LYS A 165 -16.36 20.60 14.82
CA LYS A 165 -16.55 19.15 15.00
C LYS A 165 -17.22 18.45 13.82
N ASP A 166 -17.65 19.20 12.81
CA ASP A 166 -18.30 18.69 11.60
C ASP A 166 -17.32 18.32 10.47
N ILE A 167 -16.01 18.46 10.71
CA ILE A 167 -14.95 17.91 9.84
C ILE A 167 -14.78 16.41 10.07
N VAL A 168 -14.15 15.73 9.11
CA VAL A 168 -13.76 14.32 9.24
C VAL A 168 -12.25 14.19 9.23
N VAL A 169 -11.72 13.38 10.15
CA VAL A 169 -10.28 13.13 10.29
C VAL A 169 -9.94 11.74 9.75
N GLN A 170 -9.06 11.67 8.76
CA GLN A 170 -8.55 10.41 8.21
C GLN A 170 -7.27 10.01 8.95
N SER A 171 -7.36 8.96 9.76
CA SER A 171 -6.24 8.51 10.57
C SER A 171 -5.35 7.54 9.81
N TRP A 172 -4.17 8.02 9.44
CA TRP A 172 -3.12 7.21 8.85
C TRP A 172 -2.01 6.81 9.83
N ARG A 173 -1.97 7.40 11.03
CA ARG A 173 -1.01 7.05 12.09
C ARG A 173 -1.46 5.89 13.00
N GLY A 174 -2.72 5.45 12.91
CA GLY A 174 -3.21 4.24 13.56
C GLY A 174 -4.45 4.43 14.42
N VAL A 175 -4.98 3.31 14.93
CA VAL A 175 -6.22 3.25 15.73
C VAL A 175 -6.20 4.20 16.93
N ALA A 176 -5.04 4.41 17.55
CA ALA A 176 -4.92 5.33 18.69
C ALA A 176 -5.20 6.79 18.29
N SER A 177 -4.77 7.21 17.10
CA SER A 177 -5.02 8.55 16.57
C SER A 177 -6.51 8.72 16.23
N LEU A 178 -7.12 7.73 15.58
CA LEU A 178 -8.56 7.68 15.35
C LEU A 178 -9.37 7.78 16.65
N ALA A 179 -9.03 6.97 17.65
CA ALA A 179 -9.72 6.96 18.94
C ALA A 179 -9.62 8.31 19.66
N LYS A 180 -8.44 8.94 19.62
CA LYS A 180 -8.24 10.29 20.15
C LYS A 180 -9.13 11.32 19.45
N GLY A 181 -9.22 11.29 18.12
CA GLY A 181 -10.12 12.15 17.35
C GLY A 181 -11.59 11.97 17.75
N ALA A 182 -12.03 10.72 17.89
CA ALA A 182 -13.38 10.38 18.32
C ALA A 182 -13.69 10.88 19.75
N GLN A 183 -12.76 10.72 20.70
CA GLN A 183 -12.88 11.26 22.07
C GLN A 183 -12.95 12.79 22.10
N MET A 184 -12.25 13.45 21.16
CA MET A 184 -12.31 14.90 20.97
C MET A 184 -13.59 15.38 20.25
N GLY A 185 -14.47 14.45 19.85
CA GLY A 185 -15.77 14.75 19.25
C GLY A 185 -15.78 14.82 17.73
N TYR A 186 -14.70 14.43 17.05
CA TYR A 186 -14.63 14.43 15.58
C TYR A 186 -15.05 13.09 14.99
N GLU A 187 -15.66 13.13 13.82
CA GLU A 187 -15.83 11.95 12.96
C GLU A 187 -14.48 11.55 12.36
N GLY A 188 -14.27 10.26 12.08
CA GLY A 188 -13.04 9.81 11.45
C GLY A 188 -13.12 8.47 10.73
N ILE A 189 -12.18 8.27 9.82
CA ILE A 189 -11.96 7.01 9.10
C ILE A 189 -10.54 6.52 9.34
N LEU A 190 -10.34 5.20 9.31
CA LEU A 190 -9.03 4.57 9.50
C LEU A 190 -8.40 4.16 8.17
N SER A 191 -7.14 4.50 7.96
CA SER A 191 -6.36 4.03 6.80
C SER A 191 -5.07 3.32 7.17
N ALA A 192 -4.47 3.62 8.33
CA ALA A 192 -3.14 3.12 8.73
C ALA A 192 -2.85 1.61 8.50
N PRO A 193 -3.76 0.67 8.84
CA PRO A 193 -3.49 -0.74 8.62
C PRO A 193 -3.78 -1.20 7.18
N TYR A 194 -4.41 -0.37 6.34
CA TYR A 194 -4.93 -0.70 5.02
C TYR A 194 -4.07 -0.18 3.86
N TYR A 195 -2.85 0.29 4.14
CA TYR A 195 -1.88 0.72 3.12
C TYR A 195 -1.45 -0.49 2.28
N LEU A 196 -1.92 -0.56 1.04
CA LEU A 196 -1.63 -1.68 0.14
C LEU A 196 -0.19 -1.61 -0.40
N ASP A 197 0.37 -0.44 -0.58
CA ASP A 197 1.77 -0.16 -0.95
C ASP A 197 2.80 -0.66 0.09
N GLY A 198 2.34 -0.92 1.32
CA GLY A 198 3.13 -1.53 2.38
C GLY A 198 3.39 -3.04 2.20
N MET A 199 2.77 -3.69 1.21
CA MET A 199 2.92 -5.12 0.88
C MET A 199 2.68 -6.07 2.06
N LYS A 200 1.81 -5.68 3.00
CA LYS A 200 1.39 -6.55 4.10
C LYS A 200 0.52 -7.70 3.57
N THR A 201 0.41 -8.75 4.39
CA THR A 201 -0.40 -9.91 4.06
C THR A 201 -1.89 -9.57 4.02
N VAL A 202 -2.69 -10.34 3.29
CA VAL A 202 -4.16 -10.22 3.33
C VAL A 202 -4.66 -10.38 4.76
N ALA A 203 -4.10 -11.33 5.52
CA ALA A 203 -4.49 -11.59 6.91
C ALA A 203 -4.28 -10.37 7.82
N ASP A 204 -3.15 -9.66 7.69
CA ASP A 204 -2.87 -8.45 8.47
C ASP A 204 -3.94 -7.37 8.24
N HIS A 205 -4.32 -7.18 6.97
CA HIS A 205 -5.36 -6.23 6.60
C HIS A 205 -6.75 -6.68 7.08
N TYR A 206 -7.10 -7.95 6.89
CA TYR A 206 -8.38 -8.53 7.25
C TYR A 206 -8.66 -8.52 8.76
N LEU A 207 -7.64 -8.68 9.59
CA LEU A 207 -7.76 -8.67 11.05
C LEU A 207 -7.71 -7.27 11.66
N ALA A 208 -7.31 -6.26 10.90
CA ALA A 208 -7.23 -4.90 11.39
C ALA A 208 -8.62 -4.26 11.46
N ASP A 209 -9.14 -4.08 12.66
CA ASP A 209 -10.47 -3.51 12.91
C ASP A 209 -10.39 -2.01 13.25
N PRO A 210 -11.24 -1.13 12.66
CA PRO A 210 -11.28 0.28 13.05
C PRO A 210 -11.66 0.52 14.51
N ILE A 211 -12.39 -0.42 15.12
CA ILE A 211 -12.81 -0.39 16.52
C ILE A 211 -12.41 -1.73 17.17
N PRO A 212 -11.13 -1.94 17.52
CA PRO A 212 -10.70 -3.23 18.04
C PRO A 212 -11.40 -3.59 19.36
N GLN A 213 -11.49 -4.88 19.68
CA GLN A 213 -12.21 -5.38 20.86
C GLN A 213 -11.73 -4.76 22.19
N ASN A 214 -10.46 -4.36 22.27
CA ASN A 214 -9.86 -3.69 23.41
C ASN A 214 -9.94 -2.14 23.34
N THR A 215 -10.85 -1.60 22.52
CA THR A 215 -11.02 -0.15 22.36
C THR A 215 -11.34 0.54 23.68
N THR A 216 -10.84 1.77 23.84
CA THR A 216 -11.15 2.65 24.96
C THR A 216 -12.35 3.55 24.69
N LEU A 217 -12.97 3.44 23.52
CA LEU A 217 -14.11 4.26 23.10
C LEU A 217 -15.41 3.79 23.75
N THR A 218 -16.17 4.74 24.30
CA THR A 218 -17.57 4.55 24.67
C THR A 218 -18.44 4.30 23.44
N SER A 219 -19.65 3.75 23.62
CA SER A 219 -20.58 3.51 22.51
C SER A 219 -20.95 4.77 21.71
N GLU A 220 -20.98 5.95 22.34
CA GLU A 220 -21.23 7.21 21.62
C GLU A 220 -20.00 7.69 20.83
N GLU A 221 -18.79 7.47 21.34
CA GLU A 221 -17.56 7.79 20.60
C GLU A 221 -17.34 6.83 19.42
N GLN A 222 -17.71 5.55 19.57
CA GLN A 222 -17.64 4.56 18.49
C GLN A 222 -18.49 4.96 17.27
N LYS A 223 -19.64 5.63 17.48
CA LYS A 223 -20.48 6.14 16.37
C LYS A 223 -19.77 7.20 15.50
N ARG A 224 -18.69 7.79 15.98
CA ARG A 224 -17.89 8.76 15.22
C ARG A 224 -16.88 8.10 14.29
N VAL A 225 -16.62 6.79 14.46
CA VAL A 225 -15.79 6.02 13.53
C VAL A 225 -16.67 5.62 12.34
N LEU A 226 -16.47 6.29 11.21
CA LEU A 226 -17.30 6.12 10.01
C LEU A 226 -16.93 4.86 9.22
N GLY A 227 -15.74 4.31 9.45
CA GLY A 227 -15.23 3.13 8.76
C GLY A 227 -13.73 3.22 8.51
N GLY A 228 -13.29 2.72 7.36
CA GLY A 228 -11.93 2.80 6.90
C GLY A 228 -11.83 2.98 5.39
N GLU A 229 -10.63 3.31 4.94
CA GLU A 229 -10.30 3.45 3.53
C GLU A 229 -8.99 2.72 3.25
N THR A 230 -8.82 2.23 2.02
CA THR A 230 -7.68 1.42 1.58
C THR A 230 -6.79 2.24 0.65
N PRO A 231 -5.74 2.93 1.14
CA PRO A 231 -4.86 3.70 0.28
C PRO A 231 -4.01 2.79 -0.60
N MET A 232 -3.87 3.20 -1.85
CA MET A 232 -2.90 2.64 -2.78
C MET A 232 -2.10 3.81 -3.36
N TRP A 233 -0.98 4.14 -2.72
CA TRP A 233 -0.08 5.18 -3.19
C TRP A 233 0.61 4.79 -4.52
N GLY A 234 0.98 5.78 -5.32
CA GLY A 234 1.31 5.62 -6.74
C GLY A 234 2.80 5.50 -7.07
N GLU A 235 3.71 5.45 -6.10
CA GLU A 235 5.16 5.54 -6.34
C GLU A 235 5.72 4.38 -7.18
N HIS A 236 5.22 3.16 -6.98
CA HIS A 236 5.63 2.00 -7.77
C HIS A 236 4.46 1.33 -8.48
N LEU A 237 3.64 2.13 -9.15
CA LEU A 237 2.49 1.68 -9.93
C LEU A 237 2.44 2.28 -11.33
N ASN A 238 1.94 1.48 -12.27
CA ASN A 238 1.49 1.94 -13.57
C ASN A 238 0.16 1.26 -13.94
N GLU A 239 -0.36 1.56 -15.11
CA GLU A 239 -1.62 1.03 -15.65
C GLU A 239 -1.65 -0.50 -15.80
N VAL A 240 -0.48 -1.15 -15.88
CA VAL A 240 -0.36 -2.61 -16.01
C VAL A 240 -0.42 -3.28 -14.64
N ASP A 241 0.19 -2.65 -13.64
CA ASP A 241 0.49 -3.26 -12.34
C ASP A 241 -0.51 -2.87 -11.24
N ILE A 242 -1.31 -1.83 -11.45
CA ILE A 242 -2.25 -1.30 -10.44
C ILE A 242 -3.18 -2.38 -9.88
N ASP A 243 -3.77 -3.21 -10.75
CA ASP A 243 -4.71 -4.24 -10.32
C ASP A 243 -4.06 -5.30 -9.44
N SER A 244 -2.83 -5.74 -9.76
CA SER A 244 -2.14 -6.79 -8.98
C SER A 244 -1.63 -6.31 -7.62
N ARG A 245 -1.59 -4.99 -7.40
CA ARG A 245 -1.29 -4.42 -6.09
C ARG A 245 -2.58 -4.18 -5.31
N ILE A 246 -3.69 -3.83 -5.95
CA ILE A 246 -4.98 -3.62 -5.26
C ILE A 246 -5.65 -4.94 -4.90
N TRP A 247 -5.80 -5.83 -5.89
CA TRP A 247 -6.61 -7.03 -5.79
C TRP A 247 -5.75 -8.30 -5.64
N PRO A 248 -6.20 -9.29 -4.85
CA PRO A 248 -7.49 -9.37 -4.17
C PRO A 248 -7.47 -8.81 -2.72
N ARG A 249 -6.35 -8.24 -2.24
CA ARG A 249 -6.21 -7.77 -0.85
C ARG A 249 -7.31 -6.78 -0.45
N ALA A 250 -7.67 -5.85 -1.33
CA ALA A 250 -8.76 -4.91 -1.10
C ALA A 250 -10.13 -5.59 -0.86
N ALA A 251 -10.38 -6.78 -1.42
CA ALA A 251 -11.62 -7.51 -1.17
C ALA A 251 -11.71 -8.03 0.28
N ALA A 252 -10.59 -8.46 0.87
CA ALA A 252 -10.55 -8.85 2.28
C ALA A 252 -10.74 -7.64 3.22
N ILE A 253 -10.22 -6.47 2.83
CA ILE A 253 -10.48 -5.23 3.57
C ILE A 253 -11.96 -4.84 3.46
N ALA A 254 -12.56 -4.97 2.27
CA ALA A 254 -13.99 -4.74 2.08
C ALA A 254 -14.83 -5.64 2.99
N GLU A 255 -14.44 -6.90 3.19
CA GLU A 255 -15.10 -7.77 4.17
C GLU A 255 -14.99 -7.25 5.60
N ARG A 256 -13.81 -6.81 6.03
CA ARG A 256 -13.63 -6.20 7.37
C ARG A 256 -14.51 -4.96 7.55
N LEU A 257 -14.66 -4.13 6.51
CA LEU A 257 -15.42 -2.88 6.58
C LEU A 257 -16.93 -3.07 6.42
N TRP A 258 -17.39 -4.26 6.02
CA TRP A 258 -18.80 -4.58 5.76
C TRP A 258 -19.40 -5.59 6.74
N SER A 259 -18.68 -6.68 7.00
CA SER A 259 -19.19 -7.84 7.75
C SER A 259 -19.22 -7.59 9.26
N PRO A 260 -19.97 -8.40 10.04
CA PRO A 260 -19.93 -8.32 11.49
C PRO A 260 -18.50 -8.46 12.03
N GLN A 261 -18.17 -7.70 13.08
CA GLN A 261 -16.85 -7.67 13.70
C GLN A 261 -16.31 -9.07 14.05
N SER A 262 -17.19 -10.02 14.42
CA SER A 262 -16.85 -11.39 14.77
C SER A 262 -16.40 -12.29 13.60
N VAL A 263 -16.54 -11.82 12.36
CA VAL A 263 -16.03 -12.52 11.17
C VAL A 263 -14.53 -12.24 11.08
N THR A 264 -13.75 -13.14 11.68
CA THR A 264 -12.28 -13.01 11.79
C THR A 264 -11.54 -14.31 11.47
N ASP A 265 -12.24 -15.35 10.99
CA ASP A 265 -11.59 -16.61 10.60
C ASP A 265 -10.76 -16.38 9.33
N VAL A 266 -9.44 -16.45 9.47
CA VAL A 266 -8.48 -16.20 8.40
C VAL A 266 -8.50 -17.31 7.35
N ASN A 267 -8.66 -18.59 7.76
CA ASN A 267 -8.68 -19.71 6.82
C ASN A 267 -9.93 -19.64 5.94
N SER A 268 -11.09 -19.44 6.55
CA SER A 268 -12.36 -19.25 5.82
C SER A 268 -12.31 -18.04 4.89
N MET A 269 -11.61 -16.96 5.27
CA MET A 269 -11.41 -15.80 4.41
C MET A 269 -10.57 -16.15 3.18
N TYR A 270 -9.41 -16.80 3.32
CA TYR A 270 -8.58 -17.18 2.17
C TYR A 270 -9.29 -18.15 1.22
N ASP A 271 -10.03 -19.13 1.75
CA ASP A 271 -10.81 -20.08 0.94
C ASP A 271 -11.83 -19.35 0.03
N ARG A 272 -12.51 -18.34 0.56
CA ARG A 272 -13.47 -17.52 -0.21
C ARG A 272 -12.77 -16.51 -1.11
N LEU A 273 -11.64 -15.95 -0.67
CA LEU A 273 -10.89 -14.96 -1.42
C LEU A 273 -10.32 -15.52 -2.72
N GLU A 274 -9.94 -16.80 -2.76
CA GLU A 274 -9.50 -17.47 -3.99
C GLU A 274 -10.59 -17.41 -5.06
N VAL A 275 -11.84 -17.72 -4.69
CA VAL A 275 -12.99 -17.65 -5.60
C VAL A 275 -13.27 -16.21 -6.02
N VAL A 276 -13.34 -15.28 -5.07
CA VAL A 276 -13.57 -13.86 -5.35
C VAL A 276 -12.49 -13.30 -6.28
N SER A 277 -11.22 -13.67 -6.06
CA SER A 277 -10.10 -13.25 -6.91
C SER A 277 -10.29 -13.66 -8.38
N LEU A 278 -10.85 -14.84 -8.65
CA LEU A 278 -11.12 -15.28 -10.02
C LEU A 278 -12.32 -14.55 -10.61
N GLU A 279 -13.38 -14.36 -9.83
CA GLU A 279 -14.59 -13.64 -10.28
C GLU A 279 -14.29 -12.18 -10.66
N LEU A 280 -13.34 -11.53 -9.98
CA LEU A 280 -12.91 -10.16 -10.27
C LEU A 280 -12.37 -9.98 -11.70
N GLU A 281 -11.80 -11.01 -12.33
CA GLU A 281 -11.36 -10.91 -13.74
C GLU A 281 -12.52 -10.71 -14.71
N SER A 282 -13.72 -11.18 -14.36
CA SER A 282 -14.93 -10.95 -15.19
C SER A 282 -15.34 -9.48 -15.28
N LEU A 283 -14.80 -8.64 -14.38
CA LEU A 283 -15.01 -7.19 -14.36
C LEU A 283 -13.93 -6.43 -15.16
N GLY A 284 -12.97 -7.14 -15.76
CA GLY A 284 -11.86 -6.55 -16.51
C GLY A 284 -10.60 -6.24 -15.69
N LEU A 285 -10.54 -6.71 -14.43
CA LEU A 285 -9.35 -6.58 -13.60
C LEU A 285 -8.26 -7.57 -14.04
N ASN A 286 -7.01 -7.11 -14.04
CA ASN A 286 -5.87 -7.85 -14.62
C ASN A 286 -4.88 -8.34 -13.56
N HIS A 287 -5.28 -8.44 -12.28
CA HIS A 287 -4.39 -8.76 -11.16
C HIS A 287 -3.72 -10.14 -11.25
N LEU A 288 -4.33 -11.10 -11.96
CA LEU A 288 -3.72 -12.40 -12.26
C LEU A 288 -2.94 -12.41 -13.59
N GLN A 289 -3.35 -11.59 -14.55
CA GLN A 289 -2.80 -11.57 -15.91
C GLN A 289 -1.55 -10.70 -16.05
N SER A 290 -1.44 -9.63 -15.26
CA SER A 290 -0.37 -8.64 -15.40
C SER A 290 1.01 -9.23 -15.10
N GLY A 291 1.15 -9.96 -13.99
CA GLY A 291 2.42 -10.64 -13.64
C GLY A 291 2.87 -11.61 -14.74
N ASP A 292 1.92 -12.36 -15.27
CA ASP A 292 2.11 -13.26 -16.41
C ASP A 292 2.59 -12.52 -17.68
N ALA A 293 2.00 -11.37 -17.98
CA ALA A 293 2.43 -10.52 -19.09
C ALA A 293 3.86 -10.00 -18.88
N ARG A 294 4.21 -9.61 -17.65
CA ARG A 294 5.58 -9.20 -17.28
C ARG A 294 6.58 -10.34 -17.46
N LEU A 295 6.26 -11.54 -16.98
CA LEU A 295 7.12 -12.72 -17.15
C LEU A 295 7.38 -13.02 -18.63
N ARG A 296 6.33 -13.00 -19.48
CA ARG A 296 6.50 -13.19 -20.93
C ARG A 296 7.36 -12.11 -21.57
N ALA A 297 7.16 -10.85 -21.19
CA ALA A 297 7.91 -9.73 -21.72
C ALA A 297 9.41 -9.84 -21.39
N MET A 298 9.76 -10.19 -20.14
CA MET A 298 11.15 -10.36 -19.71
C MET A 298 11.81 -11.62 -20.29
N ALA A 299 11.05 -12.71 -20.44
CA ALA A 299 11.58 -14.00 -20.91
C ALA A 299 11.57 -14.15 -22.44
N HIS A 300 10.89 -13.25 -23.15
CA HIS A 300 10.69 -13.31 -24.60
C HIS A 300 10.09 -14.65 -25.09
N THR A 301 9.21 -15.25 -24.30
CA THR A 301 8.55 -16.53 -24.61
C THR A 301 7.19 -16.62 -23.95
N GLU A 302 6.29 -17.41 -24.54
CA GLU A 302 5.02 -17.78 -23.92
C GLU A 302 5.19 -18.90 -22.88
N GLN A 303 6.31 -19.63 -22.92
CA GLN A 303 6.59 -20.77 -22.04
C GLN A 303 7.07 -20.31 -20.66
N ILE A 304 6.18 -19.71 -19.87
CA ILE A 304 6.52 -19.11 -18.57
C ILE A 304 6.13 -19.96 -17.36
N ARG A 305 5.78 -21.25 -17.55
CA ARG A 305 5.30 -22.11 -16.47
C ARG A 305 6.25 -22.12 -15.27
N ASP A 306 7.53 -22.34 -15.52
CA ASP A 306 8.50 -22.48 -14.44
C ASP A 306 8.80 -21.14 -13.78
N LEU A 307 8.88 -20.05 -14.54
CA LEU A 307 8.96 -18.69 -13.99
C LEU A 307 7.76 -18.37 -13.10
N ARG A 308 6.55 -18.77 -13.51
CA ARG A 308 5.33 -18.60 -12.71
C ARG A 308 5.42 -19.42 -11.41
N THR A 309 5.95 -20.64 -11.45
CA THR A 309 6.21 -21.44 -10.25
C THR A 309 7.16 -20.72 -9.30
N ILE A 310 8.26 -20.14 -9.80
CA ILE A 310 9.19 -19.34 -8.98
C ILE A 310 8.51 -18.09 -8.40
N ALA A 311 7.77 -17.35 -9.22
CA ALA A 311 7.04 -16.16 -8.79
C ALA A 311 5.97 -16.48 -7.72
N SER A 312 5.38 -17.68 -7.77
CA SER A 312 4.33 -18.09 -6.84
C SER A 312 4.79 -18.20 -5.40
N VAL A 313 6.10 -18.34 -5.14
CA VAL A 313 6.67 -18.45 -3.78
C VAL A 313 7.41 -17.19 -3.33
N LEU A 314 7.24 -16.11 -4.10
CA LEU A 314 7.88 -14.83 -3.88
C LEU A 314 6.84 -13.71 -3.75
N GLU A 315 7.20 -12.67 -3.05
CA GLU A 315 6.45 -11.41 -2.97
C GLU A 315 7.38 -10.21 -3.18
N PRO A 316 6.86 -9.05 -3.61
CA PRO A 316 7.65 -7.84 -3.70
C PRO A 316 7.95 -7.26 -2.30
N VAL A 317 9.07 -6.54 -2.18
CA VAL A 317 9.30 -5.66 -1.03
C VAL A 317 8.31 -4.49 -1.03
N SER A 318 8.12 -3.84 0.13
CA SER A 318 7.30 -2.63 0.23
C SER A 318 7.86 -1.49 -0.62
N PHE A 319 7.01 -0.53 -1.00
CA PHE A 319 7.43 0.63 -1.81
C PHE A 319 8.56 1.41 -1.11
N GLY A 320 8.44 1.64 0.20
CA GLY A 320 9.48 2.30 0.98
C GLY A 320 10.83 1.57 0.99
N GLU A 321 10.83 0.23 0.97
CA GLU A 321 12.06 -0.55 0.88
C GLU A 321 12.67 -0.52 -0.52
N ARG A 322 11.82 -0.61 -1.55
CA ARG A 322 12.25 -0.50 -2.95
C ARG A 322 12.91 0.86 -3.20
N TYR A 323 12.29 1.94 -2.73
CA TYR A 323 12.86 3.29 -2.83
C TYR A 323 14.21 3.40 -2.13
N LYS A 324 14.35 2.88 -0.91
CA LYS A 324 15.63 2.90 -0.18
C LYS A 324 16.75 2.14 -0.88
N ALA A 325 16.41 1.10 -1.64
CA ALA A 325 17.40 0.25 -2.30
C ALA A 325 17.75 0.74 -3.71
N GLN A 326 16.79 1.25 -4.47
CA GLN A 326 16.95 1.60 -5.88
C GLN A 326 16.96 3.11 -6.15
N HIS A 327 16.52 3.93 -5.18
CA HIS A 327 16.30 5.37 -5.38
C HIS A 327 15.42 5.67 -6.59
N THR A 328 14.34 4.89 -6.73
CA THR A 328 13.37 5.02 -7.81
C THR A 328 12.72 6.41 -7.84
N ASP A 329 12.25 6.80 -9.01
CA ASP A 329 11.47 8.01 -9.28
C ASP A 329 10.27 7.70 -10.20
N GLN A 330 9.49 8.72 -10.53
CA GLN A 330 8.32 8.60 -11.42
C GLN A 330 8.64 8.07 -12.84
N LEU A 331 9.91 8.08 -13.26
CA LEU A 331 10.33 7.63 -14.60
C LEU A 331 10.99 6.25 -14.57
N THR A 332 11.09 5.64 -13.38
CA THR A 332 11.70 4.32 -13.21
C THR A 332 10.86 3.27 -13.94
N PRO A 333 11.47 2.47 -14.84
CA PRO A 333 10.73 1.42 -15.53
C PRO A 333 10.35 0.29 -14.58
N PHE A 334 9.10 -0.17 -14.68
CA PHE A 334 8.60 -1.37 -13.98
C PHE A 334 8.71 -2.57 -14.91
N ASP A 335 9.95 -3.01 -15.16
CA ASP A 335 10.30 -4.07 -16.10
C ASP A 335 11.18 -5.16 -15.48
N ARG A 336 11.17 -5.27 -14.15
CA ARG A 336 11.97 -6.21 -13.36
C ARG A 336 11.10 -7.31 -12.77
N PHE A 337 11.74 -8.36 -12.28
CA PHE A 337 11.03 -9.51 -11.71
C PHE A 337 10.16 -9.15 -10.50
N VAL A 338 10.56 -8.15 -9.69
CA VAL A 338 9.75 -7.61 -8.60
C VAL A 338 8.39 -7.07 -9.08
N ASP A 339 8.32 -6.60 -10.33
CA ASP A 339 7.10 -6.06 -10.91
C ASP A 339 6.12 -7.18 -11.34
N ALA A 340 6.65 -8.38 -11.57
CA ALA A 340 5.88 -9.56 -11.98
C ALA A 340 5.30 -10.37 -10.80
N VAL A 341 5.83 -10.21 -9.58
CA VAL A 341 5.33 -10.90 -8.38
C VAL A 341 4.22 -10.09 -7.72
N ARG A 342 3.26 -10.81 -7.13
CA ARG A 342 2.13 -10.21 -6.42
C ARG A 342 2.35 -10.24 -4.90
N PRO A 343 1.78 -9.29 -4.15
CA PRO A 343 1.76 -9.35 -2.70
C PRO A 343 0.91 -10.55 -2.26
N ASP A 344 1.35 -11.23 -1.19
CA ASP A 344 0.60 -12.32 -0.55
C ASP A 344 0.08 -13.41 -1.52
N PRO A 345 0.97 -14.12 -2.25
CA PRO A 345 0.55 -15.20 -3.14
C PRO A 345 -0.17 -16.33 -2.36
N PRO A 346 -1.12 -17.07 -2.98
CA PRO A 346 -1.93 -18.06 -2.29
C PRO A 346 -1.11 -19.17 -1.63
N SER A 347 0.04 -19.47 -2.23
CA SER A 347 1.01 -20.45 -1.75
C SER A 347 1.45 -20.21 -0.30
N ARG A 348 1.49 -18.95 0.16
CA ARG A 348 1.86 -18.60 1.55
C ARG A 348 0.87 -19.19 2.54
N HIS A 349 -0.42 -18.89 2.35
CA HIS A 349 -1.47 -19.39 3.23
C HIS A 349 -1.56 -20.90 3.12
N TRP A 350 -1.55 -21.42 1.89
CA TRP A 350 -1.60 -22.86 1.63
C TRP A 350 -0.46 -23.61 2.34
N SER A 351 0.80 -23.14 2.23
CA SER A 351 1.94 -23.82 2.84
C SER A 351 1.85 -23.80 4.37
N ASN A 352 1.40 -22.70 4.96
CA ASN A 352 1.14 -22.61 6.40
C ASN A 352 0.11 -23.67 6.84
N VAL A 353 -1.05 -23.75 6.15
CA VAL A 353 -2.10 -24.72 6.48
C VAL A 353 -1.61 -26.16 6.32
N MET A 354 -0.91 -26.47 5.22
CA MET A 354 -0.40 -27.83 4.99
C MET A 354 0.65 -28.23 6.01
N VAL A 355 1.54 -27.30 6.42
CA VAL A 355 2.52 -27.57 7.49
C VAL A 355 1.80 -27.85 8.79
N ASP A 356 0.86 -27.01 9.22
CA ASP A 356 0.13 -27.21 10.47
C ASP A 356 -0.62 -28.56 10.49
N ARG A 357 -1.23 -28.96 9.36
CA ARG A 357 -1.86 -30.29 9.21
C ARG A 357 -0.83 -31.43 9.25
N CYS A 358 0.29 -31.31 8.55
CA CYS A 358 1.34 -32.31 8.56
C CYS A 358 1.89 -32.53 9.99
N LEU A 359 2.06 -31.45 10.77
CA LEU A 359 2.45 -31.50 12.18
C LEU A 359 1.39 -32.19 13.07
N GLN A 360 0.12 -32.14 12.68
CA GLN A 360 -0.98 -32.89 13.30
C GLN A 360 -1.09 -34.34 12.82
N LYS A 361 -0.03 -34.86 12.17
CA LYS A 361 0.09 -36.24 11.66
C LYS A 361 -0.85 -36.56 10.49
N ASP A 362 -1.32 -35.54 9.78
CA ASP A 362 -2.00 -35.71 8.50
C ASP A 362 -0.97 -36.05 7.40
N ARG A 363 -0.87 -37.34 7.07
CA ARG A 363 0.10 -37.83 6.06
C ARG A 363 -0.20 -37.32 4.66
N ASP A 364 -1.47 -37.07 4.32
CA ASP A 364 -1.83 -36.50 3.01
C ASP A 364 -1.30 -35.07 2.88
N ALA A 365 -1.39 -34.28 3.96
CA ALA A 365 -0.81 -32.93 3.98
C ALA A 365 0.72 -32.95 3.85
N CYS A 366 1.41 -33.90 4.52
CA CYS A 366 2.85 -34.08 4.35
C CYS A 366 3.22 -34.47 2.91
N GLY A 367 2.49 -35.42 2.32
CA GLY A 367 2.70 -35.82 0.92
C GLY A 367 2.50 -34.67 -0.07
N LYS A 368 1.48 -33.83 0.15
CA LYS A 368 1.25 -32.62 -0.66
C LYS A 368 2.37 -31.59 -0.55
N LEU A 369 2.91 -31.38 0.65
CA LEU A 369 4.09 -30.52 0.85
C LEU A 369 5.31 -31.08 0.12
N HIS A 370 5.57 -32.38 0.24
CA HIS A 370 6.66 -33.04 -0.46
C HIS A 370 6.53 -32.84 -1.99
N SER A 371 5.36 -33.10 -2.56
CA SER A 371 5.10 -32.88 -3.98
C SER A 371 5.25 -31.41 -4.40
N TRP A 372 4.81 -30.46 -3.58
CA TRP A 372 4.92 -29.04 -3.87
C TRP A 372 6.38 -28.56 -3.89
N TYR A 373 7.19 -28.94 -2.90
CA TYR A 373 8.62 -28.63 -2.93
C TYR A 373 9.33 -29.28 -4.12
N ALA A 374 8.97 -30.52 -4.46
CA ALA A 374 9.51 -31.22 -5.63
C ALA A 374 9.13 -30.54 -6.96
N GLU A 375 7.89 -30.04 -7.10
CA GLU A 375 7.48 -29.27 -8.29
C GLU A 375 8.29 -27.97 -8.42
N ILE A 376 8.49 -27.24 -7.32
CA ILE A 376 9.33 -26.05 -7.32
C ILE A 376 10.77 -26.42 -7.70
N ALA A 377 11.34 -27.48 -7.11
CA ALA A 377 12.69 -27.95 -7.40
C ALA A 377 12.87 -28.29 -8.90
N GLN A 378 11.87 -28.92 -9.51
CA GLN A 378 11.87 -29.26 -10.94
C GLN A 378 11.79 -28.04 -11.85
N ALA A 379 11.11 -26.97 -11.43
CA ALA A 379 11.00 -25.72 -12.19
C ALA A 379 12.32 -24.91 -12.21
N ILE A 380 13.15 -25.03 -11.16
CA ILE A 380 14.34 -24.17 -10.99
C ILE A 380 15.31 -24.21 -12.18
N PRO A 381 15.74 -25.36 -12.74
CA PRO A 381 16.75 -25.39 -13.79
C PRO A 381 16.32 -24.62 -15.06
N HIS A 382 15.10 -24.85 -15.53
CA HIS A 382 14.59 -24.18 -16.73
C HIS A 382 14.28 -22.70 -16.44
N ALA A 383 13.70 -22.38 -15.29
CA ALA A 383 13.55 -20.98 -14.88
C ALA A 383 14.90 -20.24 -14.82
N LYS A 384 15.95 -20.90 -14.33
CA LYS A 384 17.30 -20.35 -14.26
C LYS A 384 17.87 -20.08 -15.65
N GLU A 385 17.69 -20.99 -16.60
CA GLU A 385 18.07 -20.78 -18.00
C GLU A 385 17.37 -19.56 -18.60
N GLN A 386 16.05 -19.45 -18.41
CA GLN A 386 15.27 -18.30 -18.87
C GLN A 386 15.73 -16.99 -18.23
N MET A 387 16.01 -16.98 -16.92
CA MET A 387 16.50 -15.81 -16.20
C MET A 387 17.93 -15.42 -16.62
N GLN A 388 18.79 -16.39 -16.94
CA GLN A 388 20.15 -16.13 -17.44
C GLN A 388 20.13 -15.48 -18.83
N ALA A 389 19.16 -15.84 -19.67
CA ALA A 389 18.97 -15.26 -20.98
C ALA A 389 18.36 -13.85 -20.95
N SER A 390 17.86 -13.38 -19.80
CA SER A 390 17.19 -12.09 -19.64
C SER A 390 17.96 -11.13 -18.73
N PRO A 391 18.49 -10.01 -19.25
CA PRO A 391 19.13 -8.97 -18.44
C PRO A 391 18.22 -8.39 -17.34
N GLN A 392 16.90 -8.47 -17.53
CA GLN A 392 15.90 -7.95 -16.59
C GLN A 392 15.73 -8.81 -15.34
N MET A 393 16.19 -10.08 -15.37
CA MET A 393 16.00 -11.05 -14.28
C MET A 393 17.30 -11.54 -13.63
N GLN A 394 18.46 -11.00 -14.04
CA GLN A 394 19.77 -11.46 -13.54
C GLN A 394 19.95 -11.28 -12.03
N ASP A 395 19.37 -10.24 -11.46
CA ASP A 395 19.45 -9.93 -10.03
C ASP A 395 18.75 -10.98 -9.16
N VAL A 396 17.80 -11.73 -9.70
CA VAL A 396 17.06 -12.80 -9.01
C VAL A 396 17.79 -14.14 -9.02
N LEU A 397 18.79 -14.35 -9.88
CA LEU A 397 19.50 -15.64 -9.97
C LEU A 397 20.04 -16.17 -8.63
N PRO A 398 20.62 -15.35 -7.73
CA PRO A 398 21.04 -15.81 -6.41
C PRO A 398 19.88 -16.34 -5.54
N LYS A 399 18.65 -15.87 -5.77
CA LYS A 399 17.46 -16.43 -5.10
C LYS A 399 17.14 -17.84 -5.59
N LEU A 400 17.34 -18.17 -6.86
CA LEU A 400 17.13 -19.54 -7.33
C LEU A 400 18.13 -20.52 -6.72
N ASP A 401 19.36 -20.06 -6.45
CA ASP A 401 20.37 -20.86 -5.74
C ASP A 401 19.94 -21.12 -4.29
N GLN A 402 19.42 -20.11 -3.59
CA GLN A 402 18.81 -20.28 -2.26
C GLN A 402 17.60 -21.22 -2.31
N LEU A 403 16.70 -21.02 -3.27
CA LEU A 403 15.48 -21.81 -3.43
C LEU A 403 15.78 -23.30 -3.68
N SER A 404 16.86 -23.61 -4.40
CA SER A 404 17.32 -25.00 -4.61
C SER A 404 17.67 -25.69 -3.29
N VAL A 405 18.28 -24.97 -2.35
CA VAL A 405 18.60 -25.51 -1.02
C VAL A 405 17.34 -25.65 -0.17
N LEU A 406 16.46 -24.65 -0.22
CA LEU A 406 15.21 -24.61 0.58
C LEU A 406 14.22 -25.70 0.16
N THR A 407 14.09 -25.99 -1.14
CA THR A 407 13.23 -27.07 -1.65
C THR A 407 13.71 -28.43 -1.19
N VAL A 408 15.02 -28.71 -1.28
CA VAL A 408 15.61 -29.97 -0.78
C VAL A 408 15.38 -30.15 0.73
N LEU A 409 15.43 -29.06 1.51
CA LEU A 409 15.08 -29.10 2.93
C LEU A 409 13.60 -29.45 3.15
N GLY A 410 12.71 -28.77 2.43
CA GLY A 410 11.28 -28.97 2.50
C GLY A 410 10.86 -30.38 2.13
N GLU A 411 11.36 -30.91 1.00
CA GLU A 411 11.11 -32.27 0.54
C GLU A 411 11.50 -33.29 1.61
N LYS A 412 12.74 -33.22 2.11
CA LYS A 412 13.23 -34.16 3.12
C LYS A 412 12.43 -34.10 4.42
N ALA A 413 12.10 -32.89 4.89
CA ALA A 413 11.33 -32.74 6.12
C ALA A 413 9.91 -33.30 5.97
N ALA A 414 9.24 -32.96 4.86
CA ALA A 414 7.89 -33.45 4.55
C ALA A 414 7.86 -34.98 4.41
N GLU A 415 8.79 -35.56 3.63
CA GLU A 415 8.92 -37.01 3.43
C GLU A 415 9.15 -37.75 4.76
N SER A 416 10.01 -37.19 5.62
CA SER A 416 10.31 -37.80 6.91
C SER A 416 9.09 -37.85 7.83
N LEU A 417 8.34 -36.75 7.90
CA LEU A 417 7.10 -36.67 8.69
C LEU A 417 5.99 -37.56 8.12
N GLU A 418 5.88 -37.64 6.78
CA GLU A 418 4.94 -38.55 6.11
C GLU A 418 5.22 -40.02 6.47
N LYS A 419 6.49 -40.42 6.43
CA LYS A 419 6.95 -41.79 6.73
C LYS A 419 7.03 -42.09 8.22
N GLY A 420 6.96 -41.07 9.08
CA GLY A 420 7.18 -41.21 10.52
C GLY A 420 8.62 -41.58 10.87
N THR A 421 9.58 -41.16 10.04
CA THR A 421 11.01 -41.28 10.31
C THR A 421 11.54 -39.95 10.85
N ALA A 422 12.61 -39.98 11.63
CA ALA A 422 13.33 -38.76 12.02
C ALA A 422 14.43 -38.44 11.01
N VAL A 423 14.61 -37.17 10.68
CA VAL A 423 15.76 -36.72 9.90
C VAL A 423 16.97 -36.68 10.84
N SER A 424 18.08 -37.31 10.42
CA SER A 424 19.35 -37.21 11.14
C SER A 424 19.75 -35.73 11.26
N SER A 425 19.79 -35.22 12.49
CA SER A 425 20.13 -33.83 12.81
C SER A 425 21.64 -33.59 12.75
N ASP A 426 22.30 -34.04 11.68
CA ASP A 426 23.73 -33.91 11.49
C ASP A 426 24.13 -32.46 11.16
N THR A 427 25.44 -32.20 11.15
CA THR A 427 25.99 -30.87 10.89
C THR A 427 25.56 -30.32 9.52
N ALA A 428 25.34 -31.19 8.52
CA ALA A 428 24.92 -30.77 7.19
C ALA A 428 23.45 -30.32 7.19
N TRP A 429 22.58 -31.01 7.93
CA TRP A 429 21.19 -30.61 8.14
C TRP A 429 21.11 -29.26 8.87
N GLN A 430 21.84 -29.10 9.98
CA GLN A 430 21.86 -27.84 10.73
C GLN A 430 22.43 -26.68 9.89
N SER A 431 23.50 -26.93 9.13
CA SER A 431 24.05 -25.92 8.23
C SER A 431 23.05 -25.45 7.17
N ARG A 432 22.19 -26.34 6.67
CA ARG A 432 21.14 -25.97 5.71
C ARG A 432 20.01 -25.19 6.38
N LYS A 433 19.66 -25.48 7.64
CA LYS A 433 18.67 -24.68 8.37
C LYS A 433 19.11 -23.22 8.55
N ASN A 434 20.41 -22.95 8.68
CA ASN A 434 20.92 -21.58 8.68
C ASN A 434 20.60 -20.81 7.38
N THR A 435 20.46 -21.51 6.25
CA THR A 435 20.04 -20.91 4.97
C THR A 435 18.63 -20.32 5.04
N ILE A 436 17.74 -20.84 5.89
CA ILE A 436 16.39 -20.27 6.09
C ILE A 436 16.51 -18.84 6.63
N GLU A 437 17.34 -18.62 7.65
CA GLU A 437 17.55 -17.28 8.23
C GLU A 437 18.26 -16.33 7.25
N GLU A 438 19.24 -16.83 6.49
CA GLU A 438 19.89 -16.04 5.44
C GLU A 438 18.93 -15.63 4.32
N ALA A 439 17.98 -16.52 3.98
CA ALA A 439 16.98 -16.30 2.94
C ALA A 439 15.89 -15.30 3.34
N LYS A 440 15.72 -14.99 4.64
CA LYS A 440 14.80 -13.93 5.10
C LYS A 440 15.20 -12.53 4.63
N LYS A 441 16.48 -12.34 4.29
CA LYS A 441 16.96 -11.07 3.73
C LYS A 441 16.38 -10.88 2.33
N ALA A 442 15.68 -9.76 2.14
CA ALA A 442 15.27 -9.32 0.81
C ALA A 442 16.52 -9.06 -0.04
N THR A 443 16.61 -9.75 -1.18
CA THR A 443 17.54 -9.42 -2.26
C THR A 443 16.76 -9.46 -3.56
N ALA A 444 17.20 -8.70 -4.57
CA ALA A 444 16.45 -8.54 -5.83
C ALA A 444 15.02 -7.99 -5.63
N MET A 445 14.82 -7.21 -4.56
CA MET A 445 13.54 -6.59 -4.22
C MET A 445 12.37 -7.58 -4.02
N VAL A 446 12.67 -8.85 -3.73
CA VAL A 446 11.66 -9.88 -3.43
C VAL A 446 11.98 -10.66 -2.15
N ARG A 447 10.98 -11.34 -1.60
CA ARG A 447 11.07 -12.21 -0.41
C ARG A 447 10.42 -13.56 -0.66
N PHE A 448 10.97 -14.61 -0.07
CA PHE A 448 10.28 -15.90 0.01
C PHE A 448 9.12 -15.83 1.00
N THR A 449 7.99 -16.42 0.63
CA THR A 449 6.76 -16.32 1.42
C THR A 449 6.51 -17.50 2.36
N PHE A 450 7.30 -18.57 2.25
CA PHE A 450 7.09 -19.85 2.94
C PHE A 450 8.14 -20.17 4.02
N LEU A 451 9.10 -19.27 4.29
CA LEU A 451 10.25 -19.55 5.16
C LEU A 451 9.85 -19.93 6.58
N ASP A 452 8.86 -19.25 7.17
CA ASP A 452 8.39 -19.56 8.52
C ASP A 452 7.72 -20.93 8.59
N SER A 453 6.93 -21.29 7.57
CA SER A 453 6.34 -22.63 7.44
C SER A 453 7.41 -23.71 7.27
N LEU A 454 8.45 -23.44 6.47
CA LEU A 454 9.58 -24.34 6.29
C LEU A 454 10.37 -24.52 7.60
N ALA A 455 10.62 -23.44 8.35
CA ALA A 455 11.29 -23.52 9.64
C ALA A 455 10.55 -24.47 10.58
N LYS A 456 9.23 -24.26 10.77
CA LYS A 456 8.37 -25.17 11.58
C LYS A 456 8.45 -26.62 11.12
N LEU A 457 8.37 -26.86 9.81
CA LEU A 457 8.41 -28.20 9.24
C LEU A 457 9.76 -28.90 9.50
N THR A 458 10.87 -28.19 9.27
CA THR A 458 12.22 -28.74 9.50
C THR A 458 12.54 -28.95 10.98
N ASP A 459 12.03 -28.10 11.87
CA ASP A 459 12.13 -28.27 13.33
C ASP A 459 11.45 -29.56 13.77
N ALA A 460 10.22 -29.79 13.33
CA ALA A 460 9.46 -30.98 13.68
C ALA A 460 10.06 -32.27 13.11
N ALA A 461 10.56 -32.24 11.88
CA ALA A 461 11.24 -33.39 11.28
C ALA A 461 12.55 -33.79 11.99
N SER A 462 13.11 -32.88 12.79
CA SER A 462 14.31 -33.09 13.60
C SER A 462 14.00 -33.44 15.06
N ALA A 463 12.72 -33.43 15.46
CA ALA A 463 12.32 -33.77 16.82
C ALA A 463 12.45 -35.30 17.04
N PRO A 464 12.90 -35.74 18.23
CA PRO A 464 13.17 -37.15 18.53
C PRO A 464 11.92 -38.04 18.57
#